data_AF-A0A1S2CJ77-F1
#
_entry.id   AF-A0A1S2CJ77-F1
#
_cell.length_a   1.000
_cell.length_b   1.000
_cell.length_c   1.000
_cell.angle_alpha   90.00
_cell.angle_beta   90.00
_cell.angle_gamma   90.00
#
_symmetry.space_group_name_H-M   'P 1'
#
loop_
_entity.id
_entity.type
_entity.pdbx_description
1 polymer ?
#
loop_
_entity_poly.entity_id
_entity_poly.type
_entity_poly.pdbx_seq_one_letter_code
_entity_poly.pdbx_strand_id
1 'polypeptide(L)'
;MGRGYDLSGYLGQAGEAYLAANAAYEGERVTLRKLAGQIEEEGAYKALVLNARGSVSGEAGLAGAKVQWFLADSRTLAQPRMAYLLSFMEQPVAQQAVDRVVGLAQIMADLERKAWDLDVFSTAIAGQLGSPSYSNKASEALIDENAKLTERLSVLLERVGGAQLTPDQRLLFTILQTTLSDSGQQLQKLPASSANRSSNLKTLLTEARKLRNQSLAYRESVLSLRVQAEALLDHQALEFVSAQDKKMVFALDKTEQQIAHLYEYLALKELDSGEQAQ
;
A
#
# COMPACT_ATOMS: atom_id res chain seq x y z
N MET A 1 35.90 33.60 11.20
CA MET A 1 36.46 34.38 12.33
C MET A 1 37.58 33.63 13.08
N GLY A 2 38.40 32.79 12.42
CA GLY A 2 39.49 32.05 13.08
C GLY A 2 40.87 32.73 13.03
N ARG A 3 41.14 33.55 12.00
CA ARG A 3 42.45 34.19 11.79
C ARG A 3 42.94 35.11 12.91
N GLY A 4 42.05 35.60 13.78
CA GLY A 4 42.42 36.47 14.90
C GLY A 4 42.81 35.71 16.17
N TYR A 5 42.33 34.47 16.35
CA TYR A 5 42.61 33.65 17.52
C TYR A 5 43.97 32.92 17.41
N ASP A 6 44.40 32.61 16.19
CA ASP A 6 45.67 31.92 15.92
C ASP A 6 46.91 32.81 16.14
N LEU A 7 46.73 34.14 16.10
CA LEU A 7 47.82 35.11 16.32
C LEU A 7 48.12 35.40 17.79
N SER A 8 47.28 34.94 18.74
CA SER A 8 47.42 35.26 20.17
C SER A 8 48.04 34.16 21.03
N GLY A 9 48.67 33.13 20.44
CA GLY A 9 49.50 32.17 21.17
C GLY A 9 48.78 30.99 21.85
N TYR A 10 47.50 30.74 21.56
CA TYR A 10 46.77 29.57 22.09
C TYR A 10 46.74 28.40 21.09
N LEU A 11 47.94 27.88 20.76
CA LEU A 11 48.15 26.75 19.84
C LEU A 11 47.41 25.46 20.26
N GLY A 12 47.22 25.26 21.57
CA GLY A 12 46.55 24.08 22.12
C GLY A 12 45.09 23.98 21.68
N GLN A 13 44.36 25.09 21.62
CA GLN A 13 42.92 25.07 21.32
C GLN A 13 42.63 24.84 19.84
N ALA A 14 43.47 25.34 18.93
CA ALA A 14 43.33 25.08 17.50
C ALA A 14 43.66 23.62 17.14
N GLY A 15 44.72 23.06 17.76
CA GLY A 15 45.06 21.64 17.61
C GLY A 15 44.02 20.71 18.22
N GLU A 16 43.48 21.03 19.41
CA GLU A 16 42.39 20.27 20.03
C GLU A 16 41.09 20.33 19.23
N ALA A 17 40.73 21.50 18.71
CA ALA A 17 39.55 21.66 17.86
C ALA A 17 39.70 20.87 16.55
N TYR A 18 40.91 20.80 15.99
CA TYR A 18 41.20 19.99 14.82
C TYR A 18 41.10 18.49 15.10
N LEU A 19 41.71 17.99 16.18
CA LEU A 19 41.62 16.58 16.56
C LEU A 19 40.16 16.18 16.85
N ALA A 20 39.40 17.06 17.49
CA ALA A 20 37.96 16.86 17.70
C ALA A 20 37.17 16.81 16.38
N ALA A 21 37.50 17.68 15.41
CA ALA A 21 36.87 17.68 14.09
C ALA A 21 37.21 16.41 13.30
N ASN A 22 38.48 15.97 13.29
CA ASN A 22 38.89 14.73 12.64
C ASN A 22 38.20 13.51 13.25
N ALA A 23 38.15 13.42 14.58
CA ALA A 23 37.43 12.36 15.27
C ALA A 23 35.93 12.35 14.92
N ALA A 24 35.31 13.53 14.74
CA ALA A 24 33.93 13.64 14.30
C ALA A 24 33.74 13.15 12.86
N TYR A 25 34.60 13.57 11.92
CA TYR A 25 34.56 13.11 10.51
C TYR A 25 34.80 11.61 10.39
N GLU A 26 35.77 11.05 11.12
CA GLU A 26 36.01 9.61 11.16
C GLU A 26 34.80 8.85 11.71
N GLY A 27 34.19 9.38 12.78
CA GLY A 27 32.94 8.88 13.33
C GLY A 27 31.81 8.86 12.29
N GLU A 28 31.62 9.96 11.56
CA GLU A 28 30.62 10.07 10.49
C GLU A 28 30.89 9.09 9.35
N ARG A 29 32.14 8.90 8.94
CA ARG A 29 32.49 7.89 7.92
C ARG A 29 32.18 6.46 8.36
N VAL A 30 32.40 6.14 9.64
CA VAL A 30 31.96 4.85 10.20
C VAL A 30 30.44 4.72 10.13
N THR A 31 29.69 5.80 10.39
CA THR A 31 28.22 5.76 10.23
C THR A 31 27.77 5.57 8.78
N LEU A 32 28.45 6.21 7.81
CA LEU A 32 28.17 6.03 6.38
C LEU A 32 28.46 4.60 5.92
N ARG A 33 29.57 4.00 6.38
CA ARG A 33 29.89 2.61 6.06
C ARG A 33 28.88 1.63 6.66
N LYS A 34 28.44 1.87 7.90
CA LYS A 34 27.35 1.10 8.50
C LYS A 34 26.04 1.25 7.73
N LEU A 35 25.73 2.46 7.26
CA LEU A 35 24.55 2.71 6.44
C LEU A 35 24.62 1.99 5.09
N ALA A 36 25.78 1.98 4.43
CA ALA A 36 26.00 1.23 3.20
C ALA A 36 25.76 -0.28 3.42
N GLY A 37 26.35 -0.86 4.47
CA GLY A 37 26.11 -2.27 4.82
C GLY A 37 24.63 -2.56 5.10
N GLN A 38 23.93 -1.66 5.79
CA GLN A 38 22.48 -1.79 6.01
C GLN A 38 21.66 -1.71 4.72
N ILE A 39 22.07 -0.89 3.75
CA ILE A 39 21.42 -0.82 2.44
C ILE A 39 21.62 -2.14 1.67
N GLU A 40 22.83 -2.72 1.72
CA GLU A 40 23.12 -4.00 1.06
C GLU A 40 22.37 -5.18 1.70
N GLU A 41 22.22 -5.19 3.02
CA GLU A 41 21.55 -6.27 3.75
C GLU A 41 20.02 -6.17 3.76
N GLU A 42 19.48 -4.95 3.95
CA GLU A 42 18.05 -4.73 4.21
C GLU A 42 17.31 -3.99 3.08
N GLY A 43 18.04 -3.44 2.11
CA GLY A 43 17.53 -2.53 1.08
C GLY A 43 17.44 -1.08 1.56
N ALA A 44 17.68 -0.14 0.64
CA ALA A 44 17.66 1.29 0.87
C ALA A 44 16.30 1.80 1.33
N TYR A 45 15.20 1.23 0.81
CA TYR A 45 13.87 1.63 1.26
C TYR A 45 13.69 1.38 2.76
N LYS A 46 14.14 0.22 3.26
CA LYS A 46 14.06 -0.08 4.69
C LYS A 46 15.10 0.71 5.49
N ALA A 47 16.35 0.72 5.04
CA ALA A 47 17.46 1.35 5.74
C ALA A 47 17.33 2.87 5.86
N LEU A 48 16.87 3.55 4.81
CA LEU A 48 16.74 5.00 4.75
C LEU A 48 15.35 5.50 5.09
N VAL A 49 14.27 4.88 4.60
CA VAL A 49 12.91 5.44 4.72
C VAL A 49 12.17 4.87 5.93
N LEU A 50 12.11 3.54 6.07
CA LEU A 50 11.37 2.90 7.17
C LEU A 50 12.08 3.06 8.51
N ASN A 51 13.38 2.80 8.56
CA ASN A 51 14.16 2.91 9.80
C ASN A 51 14.29 4.37 10.28
N ALA A 52 14.25 5.36 9.37
CA ALA A 52 14.19 6.77 9.74
C ALA A 52 12.81 7.22 10.24
N ARG A 53 11.74 6.48 9.90
CA ARG A 53 10.37 6.74 10.38
C ARG A 53 10.14 6.30 11.83
N GLY A 54 11.07 5.53 12.41
CA GLY A 54 10.94 4.97 13.75
C GLY A 54 9.93 3.81 13.81
N SER A 55 10.13 2.92 14.78
CA SER A 55 9.21 1.83 15.09
C SER A 55 7.88 2.37 15.62
N VAL A 56 6.98 2.81 14.74
CA VAL A 56 5.56 2.90 15.08
C VAL A 56 4.99 1.50 14.98
N SER A 57 5.28 0.70 16.00
CA SER A 57 4.43 -0.43 16.39
C SER A 57 3.13 0.18 16.91
N GLY A 58 2.11 0.20 16.06
CA GLY A 58 0.80 0.72 16.39
C GLY A 58 -0.10 0.66 15.18
N GLU A 59 -0.89 -0.39 15.11
CA GLU A 59 -2.03 -0.57 14.21
C GLU A 59 -2.81 0.74 14.02
N ALA A 60 -2.70 1.40 12.86
CA ALA A 60 -3.73 2.28 12.31
C ALA A 60 -3.37 2.79 10.92
N GLY A 61 -4.19 2.43 9.94
CA GLY A 61 -4.60 3.38 8.89
C GLY A 61 -3.62 3.63 7.75
N LEU A 62 -3.74 2.79 6.72
CA LEU A 62 -3.54 3.22 5.32
C LEU A 62 -4.53 4.34 4.97
N ALA A 63 -4.22 5.59 5.33
CA ALA A 63 -4.79 6.80 4.72
C ALA A 63 -4.12 8.05 5.32
N GLY A 64 -3.41 8.84 4.51
CA GLY A 64 -3.21 10.26 4.78
C GLY A 64 -1.87 10.74 5.35
N ALA A 65 -0.80 9.95 5.38
CA ALA A 65 0.50 10.43 5.86
C ALA A 65 1.31 11.17 4.77
N LYS A 66 0.72 12.15 4.07
CA LYS A 66 1.40 12.90 3.00
C LYS A 66 2.25 14.08 3.50
N VAL A 67 2.10 14.58 4.73
CA VAL A 67 2.76 15.85 5.12
C VAL A 67 3.23 15.94 6.59
N GLN A 68 2.97 14.98 7.47
CA GLN A 68 3.35 15.12 8.91
C GLN A 68 4.55 14.25 9.35
N TRP A 69 5.42 13.91 8.41
CA TRP A 69 6.64 13.11 8.66
C TRP A 69 7.79 13.93 9.30
N PHE A 70 7.65 15.26 9.40
CA PHE A 70 8.69 16.18 9.87
C PHE A 70 8.70 16.45 11.40
N LEU A 71 7.74 15.93 12.18
CA LEU A 71 7.56 16.35 13.59
C LEU A 71 7.58 15.22 14.64
N ALA A 72 7.71 13.94 14.25
CA ALA A 72 7.68 12.83 15.22
C ALA A 72 9.08 12.41 15.66
N ASP A 73 9.60 13.17 16.63
CA ASP A 73 10.54 12.78 17.70
C ASP A 73 11.88 12.10 17.30
N SER A 74 12.82 12.95 16.88
CA SER A 74 14.24 12.63 16.78
C SER A 74 14.94 12.90 18.12
N ARG A 75 15.42 11.88 18.86
CA ARG A 75 16.35 12.22 19.94
C ARG A 75 17.52 11.32 20.29
N THR A 76 17.62 10.05 19.88
CA THR A 76 18.77 9.27 20.42
C THR A 76 19.60 8.43 19.45
N LEU A 77 19.17 8.14 18.21
CA LEU A 77 20.04 7.48 17.21
C LEU A 77 19.76 7.89 15.74
N ALA A 78 18.86 8.86 15.52
CA ALA A 78 18.32 9.21 14.21
C ALA A 78 18.98 10.44 13.53
N GLN A 79 19.81 11.23 14.22
CA GLN A 79 20.25 12.53 13.68
C GLN A 79 21.16 12.42 12.43
N PRO A 80 22.24 11.60 12.41
CA PRO A 80 23.09 11.51 11.21
C PRO A 80 22.36 10.85 10.04
N ARG A 81 21.62 9.76 10.29
CA ARG A 81 20.86 9.05 9.24
C ARG A 81 19.75 9.92 8.66
N MET A 82 19.03 10.68 9.49
CA MET A 82 18.02 11.62 9.02
C MET A 82 18.64 12.74 8.18
N ALA A 83 19.80 13.26 8.58
CA ALA A 83 20.51 14.27 7.78
C ALA A 83 20.91 13.73 6.40
N TYR A 84 21.44 12.50 6.33
CA TYR A 84 21.76 11.87 5.05
C TYR A 84 20.53 11.55 4.21
N LEU A 85 19.43 11.11 4.84
CA LEU A 85 18.16 10.92 4.14
C LEU A 85 17.62 12.23 3.58
N LEU A 86 17.65 13.33 4.35
CA LEU A 86 17.23 14.65 3.88
C LEU A 86 18.08 15.08 2.69
N SER A 87 19.40 14.96 2.78
CA SER A 87 20.31 15.30 1.68
C SER A 87 20.15 14.38 0.46
N PHE A 88 19.82 13.11 0.66
CA PHE A 88 19.45 12.20 -0.44
C PHE A 88 18.15 12.66 -1.10
N MET A 89 17.14 13.00 -0.31
CA MET A 89 15.82 13.45 -0.75
C MET A 89 15.80 14.87 -1.32
N GLU A 90 16.87 15.65 -1.18
CA GLU A 90 17.02 16.91 -1.93
C GLU A 90 17.11 16.68 -3.44
N GLN A 91 17.48 15.47 -3.86
CA GLN A 91 17.56 15.10 -5.27
C GLN A 91 16.19 14.69 -5.80
N PRO A 92 15.69 15.30 -6.90
CA PRO A 92 14.37 14.96 -7.45
C PRO A 92 14.30 13.51 -7.92
N VAL A 93 15.43 12.96 -8.37
CA VAL A 93 15.54 11.55 -8.81
C VAL A 93 15.34 10.60 -7.62
N ALA A 94 15.89 10.92 -6.45
CA ALA A 94 15.73 10.12 -5.24
C ALA A 94 14.28 10.12 -4.74
N GLN A 95 13.61 11.28 -4.77
CA GLN A 95 12.19 11.39 -4.44
C GLN A 95 11.34 10.51 -5.36
N GLN A 96 11.57 10.57 -6.67
CA GLN A 96 10.85 9.74 -7.64
C GLN A 96 11.09 8.24 -7.43
N ALA A 97 12.31 7.84 -7.07
CA ALA A 97 12.65 6.44 -6.80
C ALA A 97 11.91 5.91 -5.56
N VAL A 98 11.89 6.69 -4.47
CA VAL A 98 11.12 6.35 -3.27
C VAL A 98 9.62 6.31 -3.56
N ASP A 99 9.08 7.31 -4.25
CA ASP A 99 7.65 7.38 -4.62
C ASP A 99 7.24 6.19 -5.48
N ARG A 100 8.12 5.73 -6.38
CA ARG A 100 7.87 4.53 -7.19
C ARG A 100 7.72 3.28 -6.33
N VAL A 101 8.64 3.05 -5.38
CA VAL A 101 8.57 1.89 -4.47
C VAL A 101 7.30 1.95 -3.61
N VAL A 102 6.98 3.13 -3.06
CA VAL A 102 5.76 3.34 -2.26
C VAL A 102 4.50 3.12 -3.08
N GLY A 103 4.43 3.69 -4.29
CA GLY A 103 3.29 3.54 -5.19
C GLY A 103 3.05 2.09 -5.60
N LEU A 104 4.12 1.34 -5.90
CA LEU A 104 4.01 -0.08 -6.21
C LEU A 104 3.54 -0.91 -5.00
N ALA A 105 4.01 -0.59 -3.79
CA ALA A 105 3.53 -1.24 -2.56
C ALA A 105 2.03 -0.97 -2.31
N GLN A 106 1.55 0.25 -2.59
CA GLN A 106 0.13 0.58 -2.49
C GLN A 106 -0.72 -0.18 -3.51
N ILE A 107 -0.29 -0.19 -4.78
CA ILE A 107 -0.99 -0.94 -5.84
C ILE A 107 -1.07 -2.43 -5.49
N MET A 108 0.02 -2.98 -4.94
CA MET A 108 0.05 -4.38 -4.51
C MET A 108 -0.98 -4.66 -3.41
N ALA A 109 -1.04 -3.82 -2.37
CA ALA A 109 -2.02 -3.95 -1.30
C ALA A 109 -3.47 -3.84 -1.81
N ASP A 110 -3.72 -2.91 -2.74
CA ASP A 110 -5.04 -2.75 -3.36
C ASP A 110 -5.44 -3.97 -4.20
N LEU A 111 -4.49 -4.55 -4.94
CA LEU A 111 -4.73 -5.77 -5.73
C LEU A 111 -5.03 -6.97 -4.84
N GLU A 112 -4.33 -7.11 -3.70
CA GLU A 112 -4.58 -8.17 -2.73
C GLU A 112 -5.97 -8.04 -2.10
N ARG A 113 -6.33 -6.83 -1.68
CA ARG A 113 -7.66 -6.55 -1.15
C ARG A 113 -8.76 -6.88 -2.16
N LYS A 114 -8.61 -6.42 -3.41
CA LYS A 114 -9.57 -6.71 -4.49
C LYS A 114 -9.66 -8.20 -4.78
N ALA A 115 -8.53 -8.92 -4.79
CA ALA A 115 -8.53 -10.37 -5.00
C ALA A 115 -9.26 -11.11 -3.88
N TRP A 116 -9.09 -10.67 -2.63
CA TRP A 116 -9.80 -11.21 -1.47
C TRP A 116 -11.31 -10.89 -1.52
N ASP A 117 -11.68 -9.64 -1.82
CA ASP A 117 -13.09 -9.25 -1.96
C ASP A 117 -13.80 -10.08 -3.05
N LEU A 118 -13.12 -10.32 -4.19
CA LEU A 118 -13.63 -11.17 -5.27
C LEU A 118 -13.74 -12.65 -4.85
N ASP A 119 -12.85 -13.14 -3.99
CA ASP A 119 -12.90 -14.49 -3.46
C ASP A 119 -14.12 -14.68 -2.54
N VAL A 120 -14.33 -13.75 -1.61
CA VAL A 120 -15.50 -13.71 -0.72
C VAL A 120 -16.80 -13.63 -1.54
N PHE A 121 -16.85 -12.72 -2.52
CA PHE A 121 -17.99 -12.57 -3.42
C PHE A 121 -18.27 -13.84 -4.22
N SER A 122 -17.23 -14.47 -4.78
CA SER A 122 -17.37 -15.72 -5.53
C SER A 122 -17.86 -16.87 -4.66
N THR A 123 -17.43 -16.93 -3.41
CA THR A 123 -17.87 -17.93 -2.42
C THR A 123 -19.32 -17.71 -2.03
N ALA A 124 -19.74 -16.45 -1.82
CA ALA A 124 -21.12 -16.11 -1.53
C ALA A 124 -22.06 -16.49 -2.68
N ILE A 125 -21.70 -16.17 -3.94
CA ILE A 125 -22.49 -16.57 -5.11
C ILE A 125 -22.51 -18.09 -5.30
N ALA A 126 -21.38 -18.76 -5.11
CA ALA A 126 -21.31 -20.22 -5.20
C ALA A 126 -22.23 -20.88 -4.15
N GLY A 127 -22.25 -20.36 -2.92
CA GLY A 127 -23.16 -20.80 -1.87
C GLY A 127 -24.62 -20.58 -2.23
N GLN A 128 -24.96 -19.43 -2.83
CA GLN A 128 -26.32 -19.13 -3.27
C GLN A 128 -26.78 -20.02 -4.45
N LEU A 129 -25.87 -20.38 -5.37
CA LEU A 129 -26.13 -21.32 -6.46
C LEU A 129 -26.24 -22.77 -5.99
N GLY A 130 -25.45 -23.15 -4.97
CA GLY A 130 -25.44 -24.50 -4.39
C GLY A 130 -26.55 -24.75 -3.38
N SER A 131 -27.15 -23.70 -2.82
CA SER A 131 -28.31 -23.82 -1.94
C SER A 131 -29.49 -24.37 -2.77
N PRO A 132 -30.06 -25.53 -2.42
CA PRO A 132 -31.21 -26.05 -3.13
C PRO A 132 -32.31 -24.99 -3.05
N SER A 133 -32.70 -24.46 -4.21
CA SER A 133 -33.83 -23.55 -4.31
C SER A 133 -35.09 -24.31 -3.88
N TYR A 134 -35.38 -24.32 -2.57
CA TYR A 134 -36.62 -24.83 -1.99
C TYR A 134 -37.84 -24.25 -2.72
N SER A 135 -37.66 -23.08 -3.33
CA SER A 135 -38.64 -22.40 -4.19
C SER A 135 -39.06 -23.19 -5.44
N ASN A 136 -38.22 -24.01 -6.08
CA ASN A 136 -38.63 -24.65 -7.34
C ASN A 136 -39.60 -25.82 -7.11
N LYS A 137 -39.30 -26.72 -6.16
CA LYS A 137 -40.22 -27.81 -5.79
C LYS A 137 -41.50 -27.29 -5.16
N ALA A 138 -41.41 -26.25 -4.32
CA ALA A 138 -42.58 -25.60 -3.75
C ALA A 138 -43.41 -24.88 -4.84
N SER A 139 -42.76 -24.24 -5.83
CA SER A 139 -43.48 -23.61 -6.94
C SER A 139 -44.17 -24.62 -7.85
N GLU A 140 -43.54 -25.76 -8.14
CA GLU A 140 -44.17 -26.85 -8.91
C GLU A 140 -45.41 -27.39 -8.18
N ALA A 141 -45.30 -27.63 -6.87
CA ALA A 141 -46.44 -28.07 -6.06
C ALA A 141 -47.58 -27.02 -6.04
N LEU A 142 -47.25 -25.73 -5.94
CA LEU A 142 -48.23 -24.65 -5.97
C LEU A 142 -48.89 -24.47 -7.35
N ILE A 143 -48.15 -24.70 -8.44
CA ILE A 143 -48.69 -24.71 -9.80
C ILE A 143 -49.70 -25.86 -9.94
N ASP A 144 -49.35 -27.06 -9.48
CA ASP A 144 -50.24 -28.23 -9.51
C ASP A 144 -51.49 -28.04 -8.64
N GLU A 145 -51.36 -27.43 -7.46
CA GLU A 145 -52.50 -27.11 -6.61
C GLU A 145 -53.43 -26.06 -7.25
N ASN A 146 -52.86 -25.02 -7.86
CA ASN A 146 -53.66 -24.00 -8.55
C ASN A 146 -54.41 -24.61 -9.74
N ALA A 147 -53.76 -25.48 -10.52
CA ALA A 147 -54.39 -26.23 -11.61
C ALA A 147 -55.58 -27.09 -11.12
N LYS A 148 -55.40 -27.83 -10.02
CA LYS A 148 -56.47 -28.62 -9.40
C LYS A 148 -57.63 -27.75 -8.89
N LEU A 149 -57.34 -26.58 -8.32
CA LEU A 149 -58.35 -25.64 -7.85
C LEU A 149 -59.14 -25.05 -9.03
N THR A 150 -58.47 -24.67 -10.11
CA THR A 150 -59.15 -24.20 -11.33
C THR A 150 -60.06 -25.27 -11.94
N GLU A 151 -59.61 -26.54 -11.98
CA GLU A 151 -60.42 -27.66 -12.48
C GLU A 151 -61.64 -27.94 -11.57
N ARG A 152 -61.46 -27.91 -10.25
CA ARG A 152 -62.58 -28.04 -9.32
C ARG A 152 -63.60 -26.91 -9.49
N LEU A 153 -63.13 -25.70 -9.74
CA LEU A 153 -63.99 -24.54 -9.93
C LEU A 153 -64.76 -24.62 -11.26
N SER A 154 -64.14 -25.09 -12.35
CA SER A 154 -64.82 -25.33 -13.61
C SER A 154 -65.88 -26.44 -13.49
N VAL A 155 -65.55 -27.55 -12.82
CA VAL A 155 -66.51 -28.66 -12.57
C VAL A 155 -67.69 -28.20 -11.70
N LEU A 156 -67.45 -27.35 -10.69
CA LEU A 156 -68.51 -26.74 -9.89
C LEU A 156 -69.38 -25.81 -10.74
N LEU A 157 -68.79 -24.97 -11.57
CA LEU A 157 -69.53 -24.09 -12.47
C LEU A 157 -70.39 -24.86 -13.48
N GLU A 158 -69.89 -25.95 -14.04
CA GLU A 158 -70.67 -26.83 -14.92
C GLU A 158 -71.84 -27.50 -14.18
N ARG A 159 -71.60 -28.03 -12.97
CA ARG A 159 -72.67 -28.63 -12.15
C ARG A 159 -73.74 -27.63 -11.75
N VAL A 160 -73.35 -26.41 -11.42
CA VAL A 160 -74.28 -25.38 -10.97
C VAL A 160 -74.92 -24.63 -12.15
N GLY A 161 -74.38 -24.74 -13.37
CA GLY A 161 -75.04 -24.27 -14.60
C GLY A 161 -76.43 -24.88 -14.85
N GLY A 162 -76.75 -26.01 -14.20
CA GLY A 162 -78.09 -26.61 -14.18
C GLY A 162 -79.03 -26.08 -13.07
N ALA A 163 -78.55 -25.28 -12.13
CA ALA A 163 -79.30 -24.73 -11.00
C ALA A 163 -79.31 -23.19 -11.03
N GLN A 164 -80.43 -22.55 -10.63
CA GLN A 164 -80.54 -21.08 -10.60
C GLN A 164 -79.66 -20.47 -9.50
N LEU A 165 -78.42 -20.15 -9.84
CA LEU A 165 -77.51 -19.33 -9.03
C LEU A 165 -78.07 -17.92 -8.81
N THR A 166 -77.96 -17.41 -7.58
CA THR A 166 -78.22 -16.00 -7.28
C THR A 166 -77.16 -15.10 -7.94
N PRO A 167 -77.51 -13.85 -8.29
CA PRO A 167 -76.59 -12.91 -8.94
C PRO A 167 -75.29 -12.67 -8.15
N ASP A 168 -75.36 -12.62 -6.81
CA ASP A 168 -74.18 -12.45 -5.95
C ASP A 168 -73.23 -13.65 -6.02
N GLN A 169 -73.75 -14.87 -6.10
CA GLN A 169 -72.92 -16.07 -6.22
C GLN A 169 -72.18 -16.10 -7.56
N ARG A 170 -72.83 -15.65 -8.64
CA ARG A 170 -72.18 -15.54 -9.96
C ARG A 170 -70.99 -14.60 -9.93
N LEU A 171 -71.15 -13.43 -9.30
CA LEU A 171 -70.04 -12.47 -9.12
C LEU A 171 -68.88 -13.06 -8.34
N LEU A 172 -69.14 -13.74 -7.22
CA LEU A 172 -68.10 -14.39 -6.41
C LEU A 172 -67.33 -15.45 -7.20
N PHE A 173 -68.02 -16.26 -8.01
CA PHE A 173 -67.36 -17.25 -8.86
C PHE A 173 -66.50 -16.60 -9.95
N THR A 174 -66.95 -15.51 -10.57
CA THR A 174 -66.15 -14.77 -11.56
C THR A 174 -64.90 -14.15 -10.91
N ILE A 175 -65.02 -13.60 -9.70
CA ILE A 175 -63.89 -13.06 -8.93
C ILE A 175 -62.89 -14.17 -8.59
N LEU A 176 -63.36 -15.33 -8.13
CA LEU A 176 -62.49 -16.47 -7.84
C LEU A 176 -61.79 -17.00 -9.10
N GLN A 177 -62.50 -17.08 -10.22
CA GLN A 177 -61.92 -17.53 -11.49
C GLN A 177 -60.83 -16.58 -12.00
N THR A 178 -61.06 -15.27 -11.92
CA THR A 178 -60.06 -14.26 -12.29
C THR A 178 -58.86 -14.30 -11.35
N THR A 179 -59.08 -14.40 -10.04
CA THR A 179 -57.99 -14.48 -9.05
C THR A 179 -57.14 -15.75 -9.21
N LEU A 180 -57.76 -16.91 -9.47
CA LEU A 180 -57.03 -18.14 -9.75
C LEU A 180 -56.26 -18.08 -11.08
N SER A 181 -56.84 -17.47 -12.12
CA SER A 181 -56.15 -17.27 -13.39
C SER A 181 -54.92 -16.36 -13.23
N ASP A 182 -55.08 -15.22 -12.54
CA ASP A 182 -54.00 -14.26 -12.31
C ASP A 182 -52.89 -14.86 -11.47
N SER A 183 -53.22 -15.59 -10.40
CA SER A 183 -52.24 -16.30 -9.58
C SER A 183 -51.54 -17.41 -10.36
N GLY A 184 -52.25 -18.16 -11.20
CA GLY A 184 -51.66 -19.16 -12.10
C GLY A 184 -50.67 -18.55 -13.09
N GLN A 185 -51.02 -17.42 -13.71
CA GLN A 185 -50.12 -16.69 -14.61
C GLN A 185 -48.87 -16.15 -13.89
N GLN A 186 -49.00 -15.68 -12.65
CA GLN A 186 -47.86 -15.25 -11.86
C GLN A 186 -46.96 -16.42 -11.47
N LEU A 187 -47.54 -17.55 -11.04
CA LEU A 187 -46.78 -18.76 -10.69
C LEU A 187 -46.02 -19.31 -11.90
N GLN A 188 -46.58 -19.27 -13.11
CA GLN A 188 -45.90 -19.68 -14.34
C GLN A 188 -44.68 -18.80 -14.70
N LYS A 189 -44.61 -17.55 -14.22
CA LYS A 189 -43.46 -16.66 -14.46
C LYS A 189 -42.29 -16.89 -13.49
N LEU A 190 -42.54 -17.52 -12.33
CA LEU A 190 -41.52 -17.75 -11.30
C LEU A 190 -40.36 -18.66 -11.77
N PRO A 191 -40.59 -19.79 -12.48
CA PRO A 191 -39.51 -20.65 -12.95
C PRO A 191 -38.58 -19.94 -13.95
N ALA A 192 -39.14 -19.16 -14.88
CA ALA A 192 -38.35 -18.41 -15.86
C ALA A 192 -37.50 -17.33 -15.18
N SER A 193 -38.08 -16.63 -14.19
CA SER A 193 -37.36 -15.63 -13.40
C SER A 193 -36.25 -16.26 -12.54
N SER A 194 -36.50 -17.41 -11.91
CA SER A 194 -35.51 -18.13 -11.11
C SER A 194 -34.36 -18.69 -11.98
N ALA A 195 -34.67 -19.20 -13.17
CA ALA A 195 -33.68 -19.65 -14.16
C ALA A 195 -32.80 -18.49 -14.64
N ASN A 196 -33.39 -17.33 -14.98
CA ASN A 196 -32.66 -16.13 -15.37
C ASN A 196 -31.77 -15.59 -14.23
N ARG A 197 -32.25 -15.63 -12.99
CA ARG A 197 -31.43 -15.27 -11.83
C ARG A 197 -30.23 -16.22 -11.69
N SER A 198 -30.45 -17.53 -11.85
CA SER A 198 -29.37 -18.53 -11.78
C SER A 198 -28.33 -18.35 -12.89
N SER A 199 -28.76 -18.08 -14.13
CA SER A 199 -27.83 -17.83 -15.24
C SER A 199 -27.00 -16.56 -15.01
N ASN A 200 -27.62 -15.47 -14.56
CA ASN A 200 -26.92 -14.22 -14.21
C ASN A 200 -25.92 -14.43 -13.05
N LEU A 201 -26.26 -15.23 -12.04
CA LEU A 201 -25.33 -15.55 -10.96
C LEU A 201 -24.15 -16.39 -11.47
N LYS A 202 -24.38 -17.31 -12.42
CA LYS A 202 -23.29 -18.08 -13.04
C LYS A 202 -22.35 -17.19 -13.84
N THR A 203 -22.86 -16.22 -14.61
CA THR A 203 -22.02 -15.28 -15.36
C THR A 203 -21.23 -14.36 -14.45
N LEU A 204 -21.86 -13.81 -13.39
CA LEU A 204 -21.15 -13.01 -12.40
C LEU A 204 -20.05 -13.81 -11.68
N LEU A 205 -20.28 -15.09 -11.41
CA LEU A 205 -19.28 -15.97 -10.79
C LEU A 205 -18.11 -16.25 -11.72
N THR A 206 -18.34 -16.48 -13.02
CA THR A 206 -17.25 -16.66 -13.98
C THR A 206 -16.44 -15.39 -14.18
N GLU A 207 -17.09 -14.23 -14.25
CA GLU A 207 -16.46 -12.92 -14.31
C GLU A 207 -15.63 -12.64 -13.05
N ALA A 208 -16.19 -12.83 -11.86
CA ALA A 208 -15.49 -12.61 -10.59
C ALA A 208 -14.22 -13.46 -10.49
N ARG A 209 -14.29 -14.75 -10.89
CA ARG A 209 -13.12 -15.64 -10.94
C ARG A 209 -12.08 -15.17 -11.95
N LYS A 210 -12.51 -14.69 -13.11
CA LYS A 210 -11.61 -14.12 -14.14
C LYS A 210 -10.90 -12.88 -13.62
N LEU A 211 -11.62 -11.93 -13.04
CA LEU A 211 -11.04 -10.70 -12.47
C LEU A 211 -10.08 -11.02 -11.31
N ARG A 212 -10.40 -12.01 -10.48
CA ARG A 212 -9.51 -12.48 -9.41
C ARG A 212 -8.20 -12.99 -9.97
N ASN A 213 -8.25 -13.87 -10.97
CA ASN A 213 -7.04 -14.41 -11.61
C ASN A 213 -6.21 -13.31 -12.29
N GLN A 214 -6.86 -12.34 -12.93
CA GLN A 214 -6.18 -11.17 -13.47
C GLN A 214 -5.52 -10.33 -12.38
N SER A 215 -6.20 -10.11 -11.25
CA SER A 215 -5.66 -9.37 -10.11
C SER A 215 -4.42 -10.05 -9.52
N LEU A 216 -4.42 -11.39 -9.44
CA LEU A 216 -3.25 -12.17 -9.02
C LEU A 216 -2.10 -12.09 -10.02
N ALA A 217 -2.38 -12.10 -11.33
CA ALA A 217 -1.35 -11.93 -12.36
C ALA A 217 -0.73 -10.52 -12.35
N TYR A 218 -1.56 -9.48 -12.16
CA TYR A 218 -1.08 -8.12 -11.96
C TYR A 218 -0.27 -7.99 -10.69
N ARG A 219 -0.64 -8.70 -9.62
CA ARG A 219 0.15 -8.71 -8.38
C ARG A 219 1.56 -9.25 -8.63
N GLU A 220 1.70 -10.35 -9.36
CA GLU A 220 3.01 -10.92 -9.71
C GLU A 220 3.83 -9.94 -10.54
N SER A 221 3.19 -9.27 -11.50
CA SER A 221 3.84 -8.23 -12.30
C SER A 221 4.31 -7.07 -11.40
N VAL A 222 3.45 -6.54 -10.53
CA VAL A 222 3.78 -5.45 -9.60
C VAL A 222 4.89 -5.86 -8.63
N LEU A 223 4.91 -7.11 -8.16
CA LEU A 223 6.00 -7.64 -7.34
C LEU A 223 7.33 -7.58 -8.08
N SER A 224 7.39 -8.05 -9.33
CA SER A 224 8.61 -7.96 -10.14
C SER A 224 9.06 -6.52 -10.38
N LEU A 225 8.13 -5.60 -10.68
CA LEU A 225 8.44 -4.18 -10.84
C LEU A 225 8.94 -3.56 -9.54
N ARG A 226 8.39 -3.98 -8.39
CA ARG A 226 8.79 -3.50 -7.08
C ARG A 226 10.21 -3.92 -6.75
N VAL A 227 10.57 -5.19 -6.99
CA VAL A 227 11.95 -5.67 -6.80
C VAL A 227 12.94 -4.88 -7.67
N GLN A 228 12.58 -4.60 -8.93
CA GLN A 228 13.42 -3.76 -9.79
C GLN A 228 13.52 -2.31 -9.30
N ALA A 229 12.42 -1.73 -8.84
CA ALA A 229 12.42 -0.37 -8.30
C ALA A 229 13.23 -0.27 -7.00
N GLU A 230 13.16 -1.28 -6.12
CA GLU A 230 13.96 -1.39 -4.91
C GLU A 230 15.45 -1.49 -5.26
N ALA A 231 15.83 -2.37 -6.20
CA ALA A 231 17.23 -2.48 -6.65
C ALA A 231 17.78 -1.18 -7.25
N LEU A 232 16.97 -0.43 -7.99
CA LEU A 232 17.36 0.89 -8.51
C LEU A 232 17.53 1.92 -7.39
N LEU A 233 16.64 1.91 -6.39
CA LEU A 233 16.76 2.77 -5.22
C LEU A 233 18.02 2.43 -4.40
N ASP A 234 18.31 1.14 -4.24
CA ASP A 234 19.51 0.64 -3.55
C ASP A 234 20.78 1.13 -4.23
N HIS A 235 20.84 1.00 -5.56
CA HIS A 235 21.97 1.49 -6.33
C HIS A 235 22.17 3.01 -6.17
N GLN A 236 21.11 3.80 -6.30
CA GLN A 236 21.17 5.26 -6.13
C GLN A 236 21.58 5.67 -4.71
N ALA A 237 21.08 4.96 -3.69
CA ALA A 237 21.42 5.21 -2.30
C ALA A 237 22.90 4.87 -2.01
N LEU A 238 23.41 3.76 -2.55
CA LEU A 238 24.82 3.38 -2.41
C LEU A 238 25.74 4.36 -3.12
N GLU A 239 25.39 4.82 -4.33
CA GLU A 239 26.13 5.87 -5.03
C GLU A 239 26.16 7.17 -4.24
N PHE A 240 25.03 7.57 -3.64
CA PHE A 240 24.96 8.75 -2.79
C PHE A 240 25.87 8.63 -1.56
N VAL A 241 25.81 7.50 -0.84
CA VAL A 241 26.66 7.25 0.33
C VAL A 241 28.14 7.24 -0.06
N SER A 242 28.49 6.63 -1.19
CA SER A 242 29.87 6.63 -1.71
C SER A 242 30.36 8.03 -2.07
N ALA A 243 29.51 8.84 -2.73
CA ALA A 243 29.85 10.22 -3.06
C ALA A 243 30.07 11.07 -1.81
N GLN A 244 29.27 10.83 -0.75
CA GLN A 244 29.43 11.54 0.51
C GLN A 244 30.69 11.15 1.26
N ASP A 245 31.06 9.86 1.30
CA ASP A 245 32.34 9.42 1.87
C ASP A 245 33.53 10.04 1.13
N LYS A 246 33.50 10.08 -0.21
CA LYS A 246 34.56 10.73 -1.02
C LYS A 246 34.70 12.22 -0.71
N LYS A 247 33.57 12.95 -0.54
CA LYS A 247 33.59 14.37 -0.17
C LYS A 247 34.23 14.57 1.21
N MET A 248 33.94 13.70 2.17
CA MET A 248 34.53 13.76 3.51
C MET A 248 36.03 13.49 3.48
N VAL A 249 36.47 12.47 2.73
CA VAL A 249 37.90 12.19 2.55
C VAL A 249 38.64 13.39 1.94
N PHE A 250 38.07 14.00 0.90
CA PHE A 250 38.67 15.18 0.28
C PHE A 250 38.72 16.39 1.23
N ALA A 251 37.67 16.59 2.04
CA ALA A 251 37.64 17.65 3.04
C ALA A 251 38.72 17.44 4.12
N LEU A 252 38.90 16.20 4.58
CA LEU A 252 39.93 15.82 5.55
C LEU A 252 41.35 16.09 5.01
N ASP A 253 41.67 15.58 3.82
CA ASP A 253 42.98 15.78 3.18
C ASP A 253 43.30 17.28 3.00
N LYS A 254 42.30 18.06 2.56
CA LYS A 254 42.46 19.52 2.43
C LYS A 254 42.72 20.19 3.78
N THR A 255 42.04 19.77 4.85
CA THR A 255 42.24 20.34 6.19
C THR A 255 43.59 19.94 6.78
N GLU A 256 44.05 18.70 6.55
CA GLU A 256 45.38 18.21 6.91
C GLU A 256 46.48 19.07 6.27
N GLN A 257 46.38 19.33 4.97
CA GLN A 257 47.33 20.18 4.24
C GLN A 257 47.35 21.61 4.78
N GLN A 258 46.18 22.20 5.05
CA GLN A 258 46.10 23.56 5.57
C GLN A 258 46.75 23.70 6.95
N ILE A 259 46.63 22.69 7.79
CA ILE A 259 47.23 22.69 9.12
C ILE A 259 48.73 22.43 9.05
N ALA A 260 49.18 21.52 8.18
CA ALA A 260 50.60 21.31 7.92
C ALA A 260 51.28 22.63 7.49
N HIS A 261 50.67 23.38 6.56
CA HIS A 261 51.16 24.70 6.16
C HIS A 261 51.14 25.73 7.29
N LEU A 262 50.16 25.66 8.20
CA LEU A 262 50.06 26.57 9.33
C LEU A 262 51.17 26.32 10.35
N TYR A 263 51.47 25.04 10.64
CA TYR A 263 52.61 24.64 11.48
C TYR A 263 53.95 24.95 10.82
N GLU A 264 54.10 24.73 9.51
CA GLU A 264 55.31 25.09 8.75
C GLU A 264 55.57 26.60 8.79
N TYR A 265 54.54 27.41 8.51
CA TYR A 265 54.63 28.87 8.57
C TYR A 265 55.00 29.37 9.97
N LEU A 266 54.43 28.77 11.02
CA LEU A 266 54.76 29.11 12.40
C LEU A 266 56.19 28.70 12.78
N ALA A 267 56.65 27.51 12.37
CA ALA A 267 58.02 27.07 12.61
C ALA A 267 59.04 27.99 11.93
N LEU A 268 58.77 28.41 10.69
CA LEU A 268 59.60 29.38 9.97
C LEU A 268 59.60 30.76 10.66
N LYS A 269 58.45 31.20 11.20
CA LYS A 269 58.35 32.46 11.93
C LYS A 269 59.08 32.44 13.28
N GLU A 270 59.06 31.31 14.00
CA GLU A 270 59.86 31.12 15.22
C GLU A 270 61.37 31.12 14.92
N LEU A 271 61.80 30.49 13.82
CA LEU A 271 63.19 30.51 13.36
C LEU A 271 63.66 31.93 12.99
N ASP A 272 62.88 32.70 12.23
CA ASP A 272 63.18 34.11 11.89
C ASP A 272 63.25 35.01 13.15
N SER A 273 62.40 34.74 14.15
CA SER A 273 62.43 35.49 15.42
C SER A 273 63.60 35.11 16.33
N GLY A 274 64.15 33.89 16.16
CA GLY A 274 65.34 33.41 16.86
C GLY A 274 66.65 33.93 16.27
N GLU A 275 66.72 34.14 14.94
CA GLU A 275 67.88 34.75 14.28
C GLU A 275 68.00 36.26 14.53
N GLN A 276 66.92 36.97 14.83
CA GLN A 276 66.94 38.40 15.19
C GLN A 276 67.29 38.66 16.67
N ALA A 277 67.42 37.60 17.49
CA ALA A 277 67.70 37.69 18.92
C ALA A 277 69.16 37.32 19.30
N GLN A 278 70.04 37.17 18.31
CA GLN A 278 71.51 37.09 18.49
C GLN A 278 72.17 38.41 18.06
#